data_AF-A0A955AKX6-F1
#
_entry.id   AF-A0A955AKX6-F1
#
_cell.length_a   1.000
_cell.length_b   1.000
_cell.length_c   1.000
_cell.angle_alpha   90.00
_cell.angle_beta   90.00
_cell.angle_gamma   90.00
#
_symmetry.space_group_name_H-M   'P 1'
#
loop_
_entity.id
_entity.type
_entity.pdbx_description
1 polymer ?
#
loop_
_entity_poly.entity_id
_entity_poly.type
_entity_poly.pdbx_seq_one_letter_code
_entity_poly.pdbx_strand_id
1 'polypeptide(L)'
;MAAIDELLLFGQEKSLRVGDIVRRADVGRSTFYEHFANSEQALEASIRQPLAILAKSSLRDDEGDLIGLLDHFRDHRARGIGLLKNENFRTRMIEVLAQEYSLQLPKLLCEKGLRDLVARQLADANLSLIVNWLELSTLNSDTCAAILKSTSRHFVEHIRNQASIG
;
A
#
# COMPACT_ATOMS: atom_id res chain seq x y z
N MET A 1 -0.45 10.20 16.07
CA MET A 1 -0.47 9.80 14.64
C MET A 1 -1.03 8.40 14.47
N ALA A 2 -0.51 7.36 15.15
CA ALA A 2 -1.01 5.97 15.03
C ALA A 2 -2.55 5.78 15.14
N ALA A 3 -3.24 6.50 16.03
CA ALA A 3 -4.71 6.42 16.15
C ALA A 3 -5.45 7.00 14.93
N ILE A 4 -4.91 8.07 14.31
CA ILE A 4 -5.46 8.64 13.08
C ILE A 4 -5.28 7.64 11.92
N ASP A 5 -4.13 6.97 11.88
CA ASP A 5 -3.81 6.05 10.79
C ASP A 5 -4.76 4.84 10.77
N GLU A 6 -4.98 4.22 11.94
CA GLU A 6 -5.94 3.11 12.09
C GLU A 6 -7.39 3.56 11.82
N LEU A 7 -7.75 4.79 12.19
CA LEU A 7 -9.07 5.36 11.96
C LEU A 7 -9.35 5.68 10.49
N LEU A 8 -8.34 6.15 9.76
CA LEU A 8 -8.42 6.47 8.33
C LEU A 8 -8.42 5.21 7.46
N LEU A 9 -7.65 4.18 7.86
CA LEU A 9 -7.55 2.89 7.16
C LEU A 9 -8.77 1.97 7.35
N PHE A 10 -9.56 2.13 8.41
CA PHE A 10 -10.68 1.22 8.71
C PHE A 10 -12.00 1.94 9.01
N GLY A 11 -12.06 3.24 8.78
CA GLY A 11 -13.25 4.06 8.94
C GLY A 11 -14.32 3.77 7.90
N GLN A 12 -15.52 3.39 8.35
CA GLN A 12 -16.71 3.32 7.51
C GLN A 12 -17.27 4.73 7.25
N GLU A 13 -16.76 5.49 6.30
CA GLU A 13 -17.57 6.59 5.76
C GLU A 13 -17.44 6.70 4.25
N LYS A 14 -18.61 6.81 3.58
CA LYS A 14 -18.77 7.03 2.14
C LYS A 14 -18.20 8.39 1.64
N SER A 15 -17.50 9.12 2.51
CA SER A 15 -16.86 10.39 2.25
C SER A 15 -16.10 10.73 3.54
N LEU A 16 -14.78 10.56 3.55
CA LEU A 16 -13.93 10.99 4.67
C LEU A 16 -13.93 12.51 4.74
N ARG A 17 -14.79 13.09 5.59
CA ARG A 17 -14.82 14.54 5.81
C ARG A 17 -13.83 14.91 6.91
N VAL A 18 -13.15 16.04 6.75
CA VAL A 18 -12.24 16.59 7.77
C VAL A 18 -12.92 16.68 9.14
N GLY A 19 -14.21 17.07 9.18
CA GLY A 19 -14.99 17.15 10.40
C GLY A 19 -15.10 15.83 11.18
N ASP A 20 -15.19 14.71 10.48
CA ASP A 20 -15.30 13.39 11.09
C ASP A 20 -13.92 12.86 11.52
N ILE A 21 -12.87 13.17 10.74
CA ILE A 21 -11.47 12.87 11.11
C ILE A 21 -11.11 13.58 12.41
N VAL A 22 -11.28 14.91 12.48
CA VAL A 22 -10.85 15.69 13.65
C VAL A 22 -11.65 15.37 14.91
N ARG A 23 -12.96 15.05 14.77
CA ARG A 23 -13.81 14.62 15.89
C ARG A 23 -13.35 13.27 16.44
N ARG A 24 -12.98 12.34 15.56
CA ARG A 24 -12.58 10.99 15.94
C ARG A 24 -11.15 10.94 16.50
N ALA A 25 -10.28 11.81 15.99
CA ALA A 25 -8.90 11.93 16.41
C ALA A 25 -8.70 12.81 17.65
N ASP A 26 -9.77 13.44 18.16
CA ASP A 26 -9.75 14.41 19.26
C ASP A 26 -8.74 15.56 19.04
N VAL A 27 -8.76 16.12 17.84
CA VAL A 27 -7.89 17.26 17.46
C VAL A 27 -8.71 18.45 16.97
N GLY A 28 -8.14 19.66 17.08
CA GLY A 28 -8.73 20.86 16.50
C GLY A 28 -8.62 20.90 14.97
N ARG A 29 -9.55 21.58 14.30
CA ARG A 29 -9.46 21.83 12.84
C ARG A 29 -8.23 22.64 12.45
N SER A 30 -7.82 23.60 13.28
CA SER A 30 -6.59 24.38 13.05
C SER A 30 -5.37 23.48 13.02
N THR A 31 -5.23 22.59 14.01
CA THR A 31 -4.16 21.58 14.07
C THR A 31 -4.21 20.62 12.89
N PHE A 32 -5.40 20.23 12.42
CA PHE A 32 -5.51 19.44 11.18
C PHE A 32 -4.94 20.18 9.97
N TYR A 33 -5.36 21.43 9.76
CA TYR A 33 -4.94 22.22 8.59
C TYR A 33 -3.48 22.70 8.65
N GLU A 34 -2.84 22.68 9.82
CA GLU A 34 -1.39 22.85 9.95
C GLU A 34 -0.60 21.70 9.28
N HIS A 35 -1.17 20.49 9.26
CA HIS A 35 -0.51 19.30 8.73
C HIS A 35 -1.06 18.84 7.38
N PHE A 36 -2.35 19.06 7.11
CA PHE A 36 -3.04 18.53 5.95
C PHE A 36 -3.96 19.56 5.32
N ALA A 37 -3.80 19.82 4.02
CA ALA A 37 -4.66 20.71 3.25
C ALA A 37 -6.10 20.17 3.12
N ASN A 38 -6.27 18.85 3.11
CA ASN A 38 -7.57 18.20 2.97
C ASN A 38 -7.54 16.75 3.52
N SER A 39 -8.71 16.10 3.55
CA SER A 39 -8.84 14.72 4.02
C SER A 39 -8.14 13.69 3.13
N GLU A 40 -7.98 13.96 1.84
CA GLU A 40 -7.25 13.07 0.92
C GLU A 40 -5.76 13.04 1.24
N GLN A 41 -5.15 14.18 1.55
CA GLN A 41 -3.74 14.26 1.94
C GLN A 41 -3.49 13.57 3.28
N ALA A 42 -4.41 13.73 4.25
CA ALA A 42 -4.33 13.03 5.53
C ALA A 42 -4.43 11.50 5.33
N LEU A 43 -5.35 11.06 4.48
CA LEU A 43 -5.52 9.66 4.14
C LEU A 43 -4.28 9.09 3.45
N GLU A 44 -3.73 9.80 2.46
CA GLU A 44 -2.48 9.41 1.81
C GLU A 44 -1.34 9.26 2.81
N ALA A 45 -1.16 10.22 3.71
CA ALA A 45 -0.13 10.16 4.74
C ALA A 45 -0.28 8.91 5.63
N SER A 46 -1.51 8.56 5.99
CA SER A 46 -1.78 7.36 6.81
C SER A 46 -1.50 6.04 6.11
N ILE A 47 -1.72 5.96 4.80
CA ILE A 47 -1.49 4.73 4.04
C ILE A 47 -0.06 4.62 3.52
N ARG A 48 0.69 5.72 3.46
CA ARG A 48 2.03 5.73 2.87
C ARG A 48 2.99 4.82 3.61
N GLN A 49 3.01 4.85 4.95
CA GLN A 49 3.90 4.00 5.74
C GLN A 49 3.67 2.50 5.51
N PRO A 50 2.44 1.94 5.64
CA PRO A 50 2.22 0.52 5.36
C PRO A 50 2.52 0.16 3.90
N LEU A 51 2.23 1.03 2.94
CA LEU A 51 2.56 0.79 1.53
C LEU A 51 4.07 0.85 1.25
N ALA A 52 4.82 1.70 1.95
CA ALA A 52 6.27 1.75 1.87
C ALA A 52 6.91 0.46 2.41
N ILE A 53 6.39 -0.08 3.52
CA ILE A 53 6.80 -1.39 4.04
C ILE A 53 6.53 -2.48 3.00
N LEU A 54 5.32 -2.50 2.42
CA LEU A 54 4.97 -3.47 1.38
C LEU A 54 5.92 -3.39 0.17
N ALA A 55 6.20 -2.19 -0.34
CA ALA A 55 7.09 -2.00 -1.49
C ALA A 55 8.54 -2.41 -1.18
N LYS A 56 9.05 -2.02 0.00
CA LYS A 56 10.41 -2.35 0.43
C LYS A 56 10.59 -3.86 0.63
N SER A 57 9.70 -4.48 1.41
CA SER A 57 9.86 -5.87 1.86
C SER A 57 9.46 -6.90 0.80
N SER A 58 8.63 -6.54 -0.18
CA SER A 58 8.36 -7.43 -1.33
C SER A 58 9.55 -7.57 -2.29
N LEU A 59 10.48 -6.61 -2.29
CA LEU A 59 11.66 -6.62 -3.15
C LEU A 59 12.97 -6.95 -2.42
N ARG A 60 12.93 -7.10 -1.08
CA ARG A 60 14.10 -7.33 -0.24
C ARG A 60 13.89 -8.53 0.67
N ASP A 61 14.95 -9.00 1.31
CA ASP A 61 14.89 -10.15 2.22
C ASP A 61 14.46 -9.82 3.66
N ASP A 62 13.88 -8.63 3.88
CA ASP A 62 13.40 -8.17 5.18
C ASP A 62 11.95 -8.65 5.45
N GLU A 63 11.82 -9.82 6.09
CA GLU A 63 10.53 -10.53 6.26
C GLU A 63 9.68 -10.06 7.44
N GLY A 64 10.31 -9.58 8.52
CA GLY A 64 9.61 -9.28 9.78
C GLY A 64 8.54 -8.20 9.62
N ASP A 65 8.88 -7.11 8.94
CA ASP A 65 7.96 -5.98 8.73
C ASP A 65 6.77 -6.36 7.81
N LEU A 66 6.98 -7.25 6.84
CA LEU A 66 5.93 -7.66 5.89
C LEU A 66 4.90 -8.58 6.55
N ILE A 67 5.36 -9.57 7.33
CA ILE A 67 4.46 -10.49 8.03
C ILE A 67 3.60 -9.72 9.04
N GLY A 68 4.21 -8.82 9.83
CA GLY A 68 3.47 -7.97 10.76
C GLY A 68 2.44 -7.07 10.08
N LEU A 69 2.77 -6.51 8.91
CA LEU A 69 1.81 -5.75 8.10
C LEU A 69 0.63 -6.60 7.60
N LEU A 70 0.91 -7.81 7.11
CA LEU A 70 -0.12 -8.73 6.62
C LEU A 70 -1.01 -9.24 7.76
N ASP A 71 -0.43 -9.54 8.92
CA ASP A 71 -1.19 -9.87 10.13
C ASP A 71 -2.15 -8.74 10.51
N HIS A 72 -1.67 -7.50 10.50
CA HIS A 72 -2.52 -6.32 10.73
C HIS A 72 -3.69 -6.26 9.72
N PHE A 73 -3.44 -6.44 8.42
CA PHE A 73 -4.52 -6.49 7.43
C PHE A 73 -5.52 -7.63 7.67
N ARG A 74 -5.05 -8.81 8.09
CA ARG A 74 -5.89 -9.97 8.41
C ARG A 74 -6.78 -9.72 9.64
N ASP A 75 -6.22 -9.10 10.67
CA ASP A 75 -6.92 -8.80 11.93
C ASP A 75 -8.03 -7.77 11.71
N HIS A 76 -7.85 -6.87 10.74
CA HIS A 76 -8.84 -5.87 10.35
C HIS A 76 -9.59 -6.18 9.03
N ARG A 77 -9.52 -7.43 8.53
CA ARG A 77 -9.99 -7.81 7.18
C ARG A 77 -11.42 -7.41 6.83
N ALA A 78 -12.36 -7.52 7.79
CA ALA A 78 -13.76 -7.18 7.57
C ALA A 78 -13.97 -5.70 7.24
N ARG A 79 -13.11 -4.82 7.79
CA ARG A 79 -13.10 -3.38 7.50
C ARG A 79 -12.21 -3.08 6.29
N GLY A 80 -11.05 -3.74 6.19
CA GLY A 80 -10.08 -3.56 5.12
C GLY A 80 -10.61 -3.90 3.73
N ILE A 81 -11.31 -5.04 3.55
CA ILE A 81 -11.81 -5.45 2.23
C ILE A 81 -12.79 -4.42 1.64
N GLY A 82 -13.69 -3.86 2.46
CA GLY A 82 -14.66 -2.86 2.01
C GLY A 82 -13.98 -1.58 1.51
N LEU A 83 -12.90 -1.17 2.18
CA LEU A 83 -12.11 -0.02 1.77
C LEU A 83 -11.28 -0.31 0.50
N LEU A 84 -10.64 -1.48 0.44
CA LEU A 84 -9.84 -1.94 -0.72
C LEU A 84 -10.66 -2.12 -2.01
N LYS A 85 -11.99 -2.33 -1.88
CA LYS A 85 -12.94 -2.42 -3.00
C LYS A 85 -13.48 -1.08 -3.47
N ASN A 86 -13.25 0.01 -2.75
CA ASN A 86 -13.63 1.33 -3.22
C ASN A 86 -12.68 1.75 -4.35
N GLU A 87 -13.20 1.87 -5.57
CA GLU A 87 -12.39 2.15 -6.78
C GLU A 87 -11.53 3.41 -6.67
N ASN A 88 -12.06 4.49 -6.08
CA ASN A 88 -11.31 5.74 -5.92
C ASN A 88 -10.16 5.54 -4.93
N PHE A 89 -10.43 4.88 -3.81
CA PHE A 89 -9.42 4.60 -2.80
C PHE A 89 -8.37 3.62 -3.32
N ARG A 90 -8.79 2.55 -3.98
CA ARG A 90 -7.92 1.56 -4.63
C ARG A 90 -6.99 2.24 -5.64
N THR A 91 -7.52 3.10 -6.49
CA THR A 91 -6.73 3.89 -7.45
C THR A 91 -5.65 4.69 -6.73
N ARG A 92 -6.01 5.39 -5.65
CA ARG A 92 -5.05 6.17 -4.85
C ARG A 92 -3.99 5.29 -4.18
N MET A 93 -4.37 4.13 -3.63
CA MET A 93 -3.43 3.18 -3.06
C MET A 93 -2.42 2.69 -4.10
N ILE A 94 -2.88 2.37 -5.32
CA ILE A 94 -2.00 1.96 -6.42
C ILE A 94 -1.04 3.09 -6.78
N GLU A 95 -1.50 4.34 -6.84
CA GLU A 95 -0.63 5.50 -7.11
C GLU A 95 0.45 5.67 -6.05
N VAL A 96 0.08 5.63 -4.77
CA VAL A 96 1.03 5.77 -3.65
C VAL A 96 1.99 4.58 -3.63
N LEU A 97 1.49 3.35 -3.76
CA LEU A 97 2.31 2.15 -3.76
C LEU A 97 3.27 2.10 -4.96
N ALA A 98 2.84 2.59 -6.13
CA ALA A 98 3.72 2.72 -7.30
C ALA A 98 4.83 3.74 -7.05
N GLN A 99 4.55 4.87 -6.39
CA GLN A 99 5.61 5.81 -6.00
C GLN A 99 6.63 5.13 -5.07
N GLU A 100 6.17 4.37 -4.08
CA GLU A 100 7.05 3.62 -3.18
C GLU A 100 7.87 2.55 -3.93
N TYR A 101 7.28 1.81 -4.87
CA TYR A 101 8.03 0.88 -5.72
C TYR A 101 9.10 1.58 -6.55
N SER A 102 8.80 2.73 -7.16
CA SER A 102 9.77 3.49 -7.95
C SER A 102 11.02 3.88 -7.16
N LEU A 103 10.92 4.03 -5.83
CA LEU A 103 12.06 4.28 -4.94
C LEU A 103 12.90 3.03 -4.68
N GLN A 104 12.30 1.84 -4.76
CA GLN A 104 12.95 0.55 -4.48
C GLN A 104 13.51 -0.12 -5.74
N LEU A 105 12.97 0.21 -6.92
CA LEU A 105 13.35 -0.42 -8.17
C LEU A 105 14.85 -0.20 -8.52
N PRO A 106 15.52 -1.20 -9.12
CA PRO A 106 16.92 -1.08 -9.49
C PRO A 106 17.17 0.11 -10.42
N LYS A 107 18.31 0.80 -10.22
CA LYS A 107 18.72 1.90 -11.09
C LYS A 107 18.80 1.49 -12.56
N LEU A 108 19.15 0.23 -12.84
CA LEU A 108 19.23 -0.35 -14.19
C LEU A 108 17.92 -0.22 -15.00
N LEU A 109 16.77 -0.06 -14.33
CA LEU A 109 15.55 0.43 -14.97
C LEU A 109 15.67 1.96 -15.12
N CYS A 110 16.61 2.42 -15.95
CA CYS A 110 16.97 3.84 -16.11
C CYS A 110 15.89 4.63 -16.87
N GLU A 111 15.23 3.98 -17.83
CA GLU A 111 14.18 4.62 -18.60
C GLU A 111 12.98 4.88 -17.69
N LYS A 112 12.62 6.17 -17.55
CA LYS A 112 11.53 6.60 -16.67
C LYS A 112 10.21 5.91 -17.03
N GLY A 113 9.87 5.81 -18.31
CA GLY A 113 8.64 5.18 -18.78
C GLY A 113 8.54 3.71 -18.36
N LEU A 114 9.63 2.94 -18.55
CA LEU A 114 9.71 1.56 -18.11
C LEU A 114 9.61 1.42 -16.59
N ARG A 115 10.32 2.28 -15.84
CA ARG A 115 10.28 2.25 -14.36
C ARG A 115 8.87 2.52 -13.84
N ASP A 116 8.21 3.55 -14.35
CA ASP A 116 6.86 3.92 -13.94
C ASP A 116 5.85 2.80 -14.27
N LEU A 117 6.00 2.15 -15.44
CA LEU A 117 5.20 1.00 -15.83
C LEU A 117 5.40 -0.19 -14.88
N VAL A 118 6.65 -0.57 -14.60
CA VAL A 118 6.98 -1.68 -13.69
C VAL A 118 6.47 -1.40 -12.28
N ALA A 119 6.63 -0.18 -11.77
CA ALA A 119 6.15 0.21 -10.46
C ALA A 119 4.62 0.15 -10.35
N ARG A 120 3.90 0.62 -11.37
CA ARG A 120 2.43 0.53 -11.44
C ARG A 120 1.97 -0.93 -11.50
N GLN A 121 2.64 -1.76 -12.28
CA GLN A 121 2.33 -3.19 -12.40
C GLN A 121 2.52 -3.93 -11.08
N LEU A 122 3.64 -3.69 -10.38
CA LEU A 122 3.88 -4.27 -9.05
C LEU A 122 2.84 -3.81 -8.03
N ALA A 123 2.50 -2.51 -8.05
CA ALA A 123 1.49 -1.95 -7.15
C ALA A 123 0.12 -2.63 -7.33
N ASP A 124 -0.38 -2.70 -8.56
CA ASP A 124 -1.70 -3.30 -8.82
C ASP A 124 -1.70 -4.82 -8.56
N ALA A 125 -0.65 -5.54 -8.97
CA ALA A 125 -0.55 -6.98 -8.77
C ALA A 125 -0.50 -7.35 -7.28
N ASN A 126 0.34 -6.66 -6.48
CA ASN A 126 0.49 -6.97 -5.07
C ASN A 126 -0.73 -6.55 -4.26
N LEU A 127 -1.37 -5.43 -4.58
CA LEU A 127 -2.62 -5.04 -3.94
C LEU A 127 -3.74 -6.04 -4.25
N SER A 128 -3.84 -6.50 -5.51
CA SER A 128 -4.81 -7.52 -5.92
C SER A 128 -4.59 -8.86 -5.21
N LEU A 129 -3.33 -9.29 -5.08
CA LEU A 129 -2.97 -10.50 -4.37
C LEU A 129 -3.41 -10.43 -2.90
N ILE A 130 -3.12 -9.31 -2.22
CA ILE A 130 -3.52 -9.10 -0.82
C ILE A 130 -5.05 -9.12 -0.68
N VAL A 131 -5.78 -8.44 -1.57
CA VAL A 131 -7.26 -8.45 -1.56
C VAL A 131 -7.78 -9.89 -1.69
N ASN A 132 -7.31 -10.62 -2.69
CA ASN A 132 -7.73 -12.01 -2.92
C ASN A 132 -7.38 -12.92 -1.74
N TRP A 133 -6.21 -12.73 -1.13
CA TRP A 133 -5.80 -13.46 0.06
C TRP A 133 -6.72 -13.19 1.26
N LEU A 134 -7.05 -11.92 1.52
CA LEU A 134 -7.97 -11.54 2.60
C LEU A 134 -9.38 -12.11 2.38
N GLU A 135 -9.85 -12.17 1.13
CA GLU A 135 -11.16 -12.73 0.78
C GLU A 135 -11.22 -14.25 0.93
N LEU A 136 -10.20 -14.95 0.46
CA LEU A 136 -10.16 -16.41 0.52
C LEU A 136 -9.86 -16.92 1.94
N SER A 137 -9.10 -16.16 2.74
CA SER A 137 -8.80 -16.45 4.16
C SER A 137 -8.26 -17.88 4.44
N THR A 138 -7.67 -18.54 3.45
CA THR A 138 -7.21 -19.94 3.55
C THR A 138 -5.75 -20.09 3.91
N LEU A 139 -4.94 -19.05 3.72
CA LEU A 139 -3.49 -19.06 3.92
C LEU A 139 -3.10 -18.13 5.08
N ASN A 140 -2.04 -18.49 5.82
CA ASN A 140 -1.45 -17.60 6.83
C ASN A 140 -0.64 -16.46 6.18
N SER A 141 -0.25 -15.47 7.00
CA SER A 141 0.52 -14.31 6.54
C SER A 141 1.89 -14.69 5.99
N ASP A 142 2.56 -15.69 6.58
CA ASP A 142 3.86 -16.19 6.13
C ASP A 142 3.81 -16.68 4.69
N THR A 143 2.79 -17.48 4.35
CA THR A 143 2.62 -18.01 2.99
C THR A 143 2.31 -16.88 2.01
N CYS A 144 1.46 -15.93 2.40
CA CYS A 144 1.16 -14.75 1.58
C CYS A 144 2.41 -13.90 1.33
N ALA A 145 3.21 -13.63 2.37
CA ALA A 145 4.47 -12.91 2.29
C ALA A 145 5.46 -13.60 1.33
N ALA A 146 5.61 -14.92 1.45
CA ALA A 146 6.49 -15.69 0.58
C ALA A 146 6.08 -15.60 -0.90
N ILE A 147 4.77 -15.69 -1.19
CA ILE A 147 4.26 -15.55 -2.56
C ILE A 147 4.50 -14.12 -3.07
N LEU A 148 4.13 -13.09 -2.30
CA LEU A 148 4.33 -11.68 -2.66
C LEU A 148 5.79 -11.37 -3.01
N LYS A 149 6.74 -11.83 -2.17
CA LYS A 149 8.17 -11.66 -2.41
C LYS A 149 8.61 -12.37 -3.69
N SER A 150 8.24 -13.64 -3.83
CA SER A 150 8.63 -14.46 -4.97
C SER A 150 8.13 -13.86 -6.28
N THR A 151 6.85 -13.50 -6.38
CA THR A 151 6.26 -12.95 -7.61
C THR A 151 6.87 -11.59 -7.97
N SER A 152 7.06 -10.71 -6.98
CA SER A 152 7.62 -9.37 -7.19
C SER A 152 9.06 -9.43 -7.69
N ARG A 153 9.89 -10.24 -7.04
CA ARG A 153 11.32 -10.38 -7.40
C ARG A 153 11.48 -11.00 -8.78
N HIS A 154 10.80 -12.12 -9.05
CA HIS A 154 10.87 -12.76 -10.36
C HIS A 154 10.41 -11.82 -11.48
N PHE A 155 9.37 -11.02 -11.24
CA PHE A 155 8.92 -10.03 -12.22
C PHE A 155 10.00 -8.97 -12.51
N VAL A 156 10.59 -8.37 -11.48
CA VAL A 156 11.64 -7.36 -11.65
C VAL A 156 12.88 -7.94 -12.31
N GLU A 157 13.31 -9.14 -11.91
CA GLU A 157 14.46 -9.81 -12.51
C GLU A 157 14.22 -10.15 -13.98
N HIS A 158 13.02 -10.63 -14.33
CA HIS A 158 12.64 -10.90 -15.71
C HIS A 158 12.72 -9.64 -16.58
N ILE A 159 12.10 -8.53 -16.13
CA ILE A 159 12.12 -7.26 -16.86
C ILE A 159 13.55 -6.73 -17.00
N ARG A 160 14.36 -6.79 -15.94
CA ARG A 160 15.76 -6.37 -15.99
C ARG A 160 16.55 -7.15 -17.03
N ASN A 161 16.35 -8.47 -17.10
CA ASN A 161 17.06 -9.31 -18.07
C ASN A 161 16.65 -9.00 -19.51
N GLN A 162 15.37 -8.70 -19.76
CA GLN A 162 14.89 -8.27 -21.08
C GLN A 162 15.41 -6.87 -21.47
N ALA A 163 15.41 -5.94 -20.52
CA ALA A 163 15.88 -4.57 -20.75
C ALA A 163 17.40 -4.46 -20.92
N SER A 164 18.18 -5.45 -20.47
CA SER A 164 19.65 -5.50 -20.67
C SER A 164 20.08 -6.07 -22.02
N ILE A 165 19.13 -6.56 -22.82
CA ILE A 165 19.35 -7.16 -24.15
C ILE A 165 19.09 -6.15 -25.28
N GLY A 166 18.47 -4.99 -24.97
CA GLY A 166 18.25 -3.88 -25.92
C GLY A 166 19.24 -2.75 -25.70
#